data_AF-A0A550GTD3-F1
#
_entry.id   AF-A0A550GTD3-F1
#
_cell.length_a   1.000
_cell.length_b   1.000
_cell.length_c   1.000
_cell.angle_alpha   90.00
_cell.angle_beta   90.00
_cell.angle_gamma   90.00
#
_symmetry.space_group_name_H-M   'P 1'
#
loop_
_entity.id
_entity.type
_entity.pdbx_description
1 polymer ?
#
loop_
_entity_poly.entity_id
_entity_poly.type
_entity_poly.pdbx_seq_one_letter_code
_entity_poly.pdbx_strand_id
1 'polypeptide(L)' 'MRVPRIDKSLGIEIYSTEIAGVGGSIRGSLEDFMVEEVLVDGSKAKIEKIVEHRVLGSTQSEQQYLLCILVKRNWDTF' A
#
# COMPACT_ATOMS: atom_id res chain seq x y z
N MET A 1 20.34 -10.07 -17.76
CA MET A 1 19.12 -9.24 -17.94
C MET A 1 19.51 -7.85 -18.45
N ARG A 2 18.76 -7.23 -19.37
CA ARG A 2 19.06 -5.87 -19.84
C ARG A 2 18.27 -4.86 -18.99
N VAL A 3 18.97 -4.06 -18.19
CA VAL A 3 18.32 -3.01 -17.38
C VAL A 3 17.78 -1.89 -18.29
N PRO A 4 16.49 -1.51 -18.15
CA PRO A 4 15.88 -0.43 -18.92
C PRO A 4 16.59 0.92 -18.76
N ARG A 5 16.45 1.81 -19.75
CA ARG A 5 17.07 3.15 -19.70
C ARG A 5 16.54 3.99 -18.53
N ILE A 6 15.24 3.88 -18.25
CA ILE A 6 14.60 4.63 -17.16
C ILE A 6 15.18 4.24 -15.80
N ASP A 7 15.29 2.95 -15.52
CA ASP A 7 15.92 2.42 -14.30
C ASP A 7 17.36 2.93 -14.14
N LYS A 8 18.16 2.88 -15.22
CA LYS A 8 19.54 3.42 -15.21
C LYS A 8 19.58 4.92 -14.92
N SER A 9 18.64 5.69 -15.48
CA SER A 9 18.57 7.14 -15.21
C SER A 9 18.18 7.46 -13.77
N LEU A 10 17.56 6.51 -13.06
CA LEU A 10 17.23 6.59 -11.64
C LEU A 10 18.33 5.96 -10.74
N GLY A 11 19.46 5.53 -11.32
CA GLY A 11 20.57 4.91 -10.59
C GLY A 11 20.40 3.41 -10.30
N ILE A 12 19.39 2.76 -10.87
CA ILE A 12 19.22 1.30 -10.79
C ILE A 12 20.00 0.67 -11.94
N GLU A 13 21.17 0.10 -11.64
CA GLU A 13 22.08 -0.44 -12.65
C GLU A 13 22.02 -1.97 -12.79
N ILE A 14 21.57 -2.67 -11.75
CA ILE A 14 21.49 -4.13 -11.69
C ILE A 14 20.22 -4.58 -10.97
N TYR A 15 19.80 -5.82 -11.22
CA TYR A 15 18.79 -6.51 -10.43
C TYR A 15 19.44 -7.63 -9.62
N SER A 16 18.88 -7.94 -8.45
CA SER A 16 19.43 -8.93 -7.52
C SER A 16 19.45 -10.36 -8.10
N THR A 17 18.57 -10.67 -9.05
CA THR A 17 18.44 -12.01 -9.65
C THR A 17 18.82 -12.00 -11.13
N GLU A 18 19.37 -13.14 -11.59
CA GLU A 18 19.79 -13.31 -12.99
C GLU A 18 18.70 -13.91 -13.89
N ILE A 19 17.60 -14.38 -13.30
CA ILE A 19 16.50 -15.06 -13.99
C ILE A 19 15.74 -14.07 -14.88
N ALA A 20 15.36 -14.48 -16.09
CA ALA A 20 14.55 -13.67 -16.97
C ALA A 20 13.20 -13.29 -16.32
N GLY A 21 12.77 -12.04 -16.51
CA GLY A 21 11.48 -11.58 -16.00
C GLY A 21 10.31 -12.35 -16.65
N VAL A 22 9.28 -12.64 -15.85
CA VAL A 22 8.08 -13.38 -16.29
C VAL A 22 7.25 -12.57 -17.31
N GLY A 23 7.41 -11.25 -17.35
CA GLY A 23 6.60 -10.37 -18.18
C GLY A 23 5.21 -10.14 -17.58
N GLY A 24 4.22 -9.89 -18.43
CA GLY A 24 2.83 -9.63 -18.03
C GLY A 24 2.50 -8.16 -17.81
N SER A 25 1.26 -7.91 -17.39
CA SER A 25 0.73 -6.57 -17.11
C SER A 25 0.15 -6.56 -15.69
N ILE A 26 0.42 -5.49 -14.95
CA ILE A 26 -0.14 -5.26 -13.61
C ILE A 26 -1.26 -4.23 -13.70
N ARG A 27 -2.14 -4.20 -12.68
CA ARG A 27 -3.24 -3.22 -12.56
C ARG A 27 -4.22 -3.27 -13.75
N GLY A 28 -4.58 -4.47 -14.20
CA GLY A 28 -5.58 -4.66 -15.27
C GLY A 28 -7.01 -4.35 -14.79
N SER A 29 -7.30 -4.62 -13.52
CA SER A 29 -8.48 -4.16 -12.78
C SER A 29 -8.09 -3.35 -11.54
N LEU A 30 -9.03 -2.65 -10.93
CA LEU A 30 -8.78 -1.90 -9.68
C LEU A 30 -8.53 -2.86 -8.50
N GLU A 31 -9.07 -4.07 -8.59
CA GLU A 31 -8.94 -5.13 -7.59
C GLU A 31 -7.60 -5.86 -7.68
N ASP A 32 -6.86 -5.74 -8.79
CA ASP A 32 -5.52 -6.33 -8.96
C ASP A 32 -4.46 -5.66 -8.07
N PHE A 33 -4.76 -4.48 -7.50
CA PHE A 33 -3.84 -3.71 -6.67
C PHE A 33 -4.56 -3.09 -5.47
N MET A 34 -4.49 -3.81 -4.35
CA MET A 34 -5.07 -3.39 -3.07
C MET A 34 -3.96 -3.15 -2.05
N VAL A 35 -4.10 -2.11 -1.25
CA VAL A 35 -3.10 -1.71 -0.24
C VAL A 35 -3.79 -1.51 1.11
N GLU A 36 -3.21 -2.10 2.15
CA GLU A 36 -3.59 -1.91 3.54
C GLU A 36 -2.35 -1.45 4.30
N GLU A 37 -2.41 -0.27 4.89
CA GLU A 37 -1.29 0.31 5.64
C GLU A 37 -1.09 -0.42 6.97
N VAL A 38 0.17 -0.67 7.33
CA VAL A 38 0.55 -1.11 8.67
C VAL A 38 1.14 0.10 9.40
N LEU A 39 0.50 0.49 10.50
CA LEU A 39 0.90 1.64 11.31
C LEU A 39 2.14 1.29 12.16
N VAL A 40 2.73 2.32 12.77
CA VAL A 40 3.94 2.20 13.62
C VAL A 40 3.75 1.28 14.82
N ASP A 41 2.52 1.07 15.28
CA ASP A 41 2.16 0.17 16.38
C ASP A 41 1.89 -1.27 15.90
N GLY A 42 2.06 -1.54 14.60
CA GLY A 42 1.80 -2.84 13.96
C GLY A 42 0.32 -3.09 13.65
N SER A 43 -0.59 -2.18 14.01
CA SER A 43 -1.99 -2.28 13.62
C SER A 43 -2.15 -2.07 12.10
N LYS A 44 -3.20 -2.65 11.52
CA LYS A 44 -3.39 -2.68 10.07
C LYS A 44 -4.71 -2.04 9.67
N ALA A 45 -4.65 -1.04 8.79
CA ALA A 45 -5.81 -0.38 8.21
C ALA A 45 -6.44 -1.28 7.13
N LYS A 46 -7.36 -2.16 7.56
CA LYS A 46 -8.01 -3.13 6.68
C LYS A 46 -9.01 -2.47 5.72
N ILE A 47 -9.16 -3.03 4.52
CA ILE A 47 -10.16 -2.63 3.52
C ILE A 47 -11.56 -3.16 3.88
N GLU A 48 -11.64 -4.19 4.73
CA GLU A 48 -12.90 -4.85 5.10
C GLU A 48 -13.91 -3.91 5.79
N LYS A 49 -15.19 -4.07 5.45
CA LYS A 49 -16.30 -3.21 5.91
C LYS A 49 -16.82 -3.56 7.31
N ILE A 50 -16.27 -4.58 7.97
CA ILE A 50 -16.69 -4.94 9.32
C ILE A 50 -15.96 -3.98 10.27
N VAL A 51 -16.63 -2.87 10.55
CA VAL A 51 -16.18 -1.92 11.54
C VAL A 51 -16.33 -2.61 12.89
N GLU A 52 -15.23 -3.14 13.43
CA GLU A 52 -15.15 -3.42 14.86
C GLU A 52 -15.58 -2.14 15.60
N HIS A 53 -16.36 -2.26 16.68
CA HIS A 53 -16.94 -1.10 17.41
C HIS A 53 -15.91 -0.14 18.02
N ARG A 54 -14.63 -0.30 17.70
CA ARG A 54 -13.51 0.40 18.28
C ARG A 54 -12.46 0.67 17.21
N VAL A 55 -12.14 1.94 17.01
CA VAL A 55 -11.08 2.40 16.10
C VAL A 55 -9.72 1.89 16.59
N LEU A 56 -8.80 1.58 15.67
CA LEU A 56 -7.41 1.25 15.97
C LEU A 56 -6.80 2.29 16.94
N GLY A 57 -6.11 1.81 17.98
CA GLY A 57 -5.45 2.69 18.96
C GLY A 57 -6.39 3.47 19.89
N SER A 58 -7.72 3.31 19.81
CA SER A 58 -8.63 4.06 20.68
C SER A 58 -8.56 3.62 22.14
N THR A 59 -8.63 4.59 23.05
CA THR A 59 -8.66 4.39 24.51
C THR A 59 -10.03 4.80 25.07
N GLN A 60 -10.30 4.51 26.34
CA GLN A 60 -11.54 4.97 27.00
C GLN A 60 -11.47 6.45 27.43
N SER A 61 -10.29 7.06 27.37
CA SER A 61 -10.09 8.47 27.69
C SER A 61 -10.29 9.36 26.48
N GLU A 62 -10.85 10.55 26.69
CA GLU A 62 -11.00 11.57 25.64
C GLU A 62 -9.65 11.88 24.97
N GLN A 63 -9.66 12.00 23.64
CA GLN A 63 -8.49 12.30 22.82
C GLN A 63 -8.73 13.57 22.02
N GLN A 64 -7.66 14.34 21.78
CA GLN A 64 -7.73 15.56 20.96
C GLN A 64 -7.96 15.28 19.47
N TYR A 65 -7.52 14.11 18.99
CA TYR A 65 -7.55 13.75 17.58
C TYR A 65 -8.36 12.49 17.35
N LEU A 66 -9.09 12.46 16.23
CA LEU A 66 -9.76 11.28 15.74
C LEU A 66 -8.87 10.58 14.71
N LEU A 67 -8.50 9.33 14.99
CA LEU A 67 -7.94 8.45 13.98
C LEU A 67 -9.08 7.82 13.18
N CYS A 68 -8.95 7.74 11.86
CA CYS A 68 -9.92 7.07 11.01
C CYS A 68 -9.22 6.30 9.89
N ILE A 69 -9.91 5.31 9.34
CA ILE A 69 -9.45 4.55 8.18
C ILE A 69 -10.12 5.14 6.94
N LEU A 70 -9.32 5.58 5.96
CA LEU A 70 -9.79 6.03 4.66
C LEU A 70 -9.60 4.91 3.63
N VAL A 71 -10.69 4.27 3.22
CA VAL A 71 -10.68 3.33 2.10
C VAL A 71 -11.01 4.09 0.82
N LYS A 72 -10.02 4.22 -0.08
CA LYS A 72 -10.17 4.93 -1.36
C LYS A 72 -9.98 3.98 -2.54
N ARG A 73 -10.79 4.14 -3.59
CA ARG A 73 -10.76 3.29 -4.81
C ARG A 73 -10.70 4.15 -6.06
N ASN A 74 -9.55 4.16 -6.75
CA ASN A 74 -9.29 5.04 -7.91
C ASN A 74 -9.45 6.53 -7.60
N TRP A 75 -9.00 6.94 -6.40
CA TRP A 75 -8.95 8.33 -5.98
C TRP A 75 -7.52 8.72 -5.61
N ASP A 76 -7.14 9.90 -6.06
CA ASP A 76 -5.97 10.59 -5.55
C ASP A 76 -6.18 11.05 -4.10
N THR A 77 -5.11 11.41 -3.41
CA THR A 77 -5.18 11.86 -2.02
C THR A 77 -5.33 13.38 -1.90
N PHE A 78 -5.00 14.14 -2.95
CA PHE A 78 -5.12 15.60 -3.00
C PHE A 78 -6.45 16.08 -3.59
#